data_AF-A0A6S7K6F8-F1
#
_entry.id   AF-A0A6S7K6F8-F1
#
_cell.length_a   1.000
_cell.length_b   1.000
_cell.length_c   1.000
_cell.angle_alpha   90.00
_cell.angle_beta   90.00
_cell.angle_gamma   90.00
#
_symmetry.space_group_name_H-M   'P 1'
#
loop_
_entity.id
_entity.type
_entity.pdbx_description
1 polymer ?
#
loop_
_entity_poly.entity_id
_entity_poly.type
_entity_poly.pdbx_seq_one_letter_code
_entity_poly.pdbx_strand_id
1 'polypeptide(L)'
;MHVTIPSSEDSSSTKEVAITDVPLIGGSLESKGISKEAVSIIVQAWRPGTQKQYKYYLQKWEQHCCERSINPISPNVGTAIDFLHEFYKEGLSYSTLNTVRSALSSVVQPIDNFTFGNHPLVTRYIQGVFVNRPALPRYKQIWDVSVVIKYLKSLGENTQLSLQDLTMKTTMLLALVTGQRCQTIQVLNIKQMVNSDDMWSFHINNYF
;
A
#
# COMPACT_ATOMS: atom_id res chain seq x y z
N MET A 1 11.87 20.16 22.22
CA MET A 1 11.89 20.13 20.74
C MET A 1 11.73 21.55 20.27
N HIS A 2 12.71 22.08 19.55
CA HIS A 2 12.61 23.39 18.91
C HIS A 2 12.92 23.19 17.44
N VAL A 3 12.01 23.65 16.58
CA VAL A 3 11.98 23.43 15.13
C VAL A 3 12.31 24.75 14.46
N THR A 4 13.29 24.74 13.56
CA THR A 4 13.53 25.88 12.66
C THR A 4 13.91 25.33 11.29
N ILE A 5 13.24 25.83 10.25
CA ILE A 5 13.39 25.45 8.84
C ILE A 5 13.86 26.70 8.07
N PRO A 6 14.88 26.64 7.20
CA PRO A 6 15.06 27.61 6.13
C PRO A 6 14.64 27.06 4.76
N SER A 7 14.35 28.04 3.90
CA SER A 7 13.58 28.04 2.66
C SER A 7 14.27 27.48 1.39
N SER A 8 13.41 27.14 0.45
CA SER A 8 13.57 26.58 -0.90
C SER A 8 14.21 27.48 -1.96
N GLU A 9 14.79 26.87 -3.00
CA GLU A 9 14.77 27.38 -4.38
C GLU A 9 14.53 26.24 -5.39
N ASP A 10 13.61 26.51 -6.32
CA ASP A 10 13.02 25.63 -7.33
C ASP A 10 13.89 25.50 -8.59
N SER A 11 13.82 24.33 -9.25
CA SER A 11 14.03 24.25 -10.71
C SER A 11 13.07 23.23 -11.33
N SER A 12 12.17 23.73 -12.17
CA SER A 12 11.12 22.97 -12.85
C SER A 12 11.69 22.14 -14.00
N SER A 13 11.42 20.84 -14.01
CA SER A 13 11.52 20.02 -15.23
C SER A 13 10.12 19.51 -15.61
N THR A 14 9.66 19.94 -16.77
CA THR A 14 8.42 19.53 -17.41
C THR A 14 8.50 18.05 -17.77
N LYS A 15 7.80 17.19 -17.02
CA LYS A 15 7.65 15.77 -17.36
C LYS A 15 6.43 15.60 -18.27
N GLU A 16 6.66 14.92 -19.40
CA GLU A 16 5.62 14.40 -20.29
C GLU A 16 4.47 13.76 -19.50
N VAL A 17 3.24 14.06 -19.91
CA VAL A 17 2.00 13.59 -19.29
C VAL A 17 1.91 12.07 -19.47
N ALA A 18 2.32 11.34 -18.44
CA ALA A 18 2.21 9.90 -18.38
C ALA A 18 0.74 9.49 -18.55
N ILE A 19 0.50 8.64 -19.56
CA ILE A 19 -0.75 7.92 -19.77
C ILE A 19 -1.15 7.30 -18.43
N THR A 20 -2.34 7.65 -17.95
CA THR A 20 -2.83 7.26 -16.64
C THR A 20 -2.81 5.74 -16.49
N ASP A 21 -2.01 5.24 -15.55
CA ASP A 21 -1.85 3.79 -15.29
C ASP A 21 -3.17 3.10 -14.92
N VAL A 22 -4.18 3.89 -14.53
CA VAL A 22 -5.55 3.46 -14.17
C VAL A 22 -6.58 4.22 -15.03
N PRO A 23 -6.90 3.74 -16.25
CA PRO A 23 -7.70 4.49 -17.24
C PRO A 23 -9.10 4.89 -16.74
N LEU A 24 -9.79 4.00 -16.01
CA LEU A 24 -11.15 4.26 -15.53
C LEU A 24 -11.19 5.40 -14.49
N ILE A 25 -10.16 5.54 -13.64
CA ILE A 25 -10.05 6.68 -12.72
C ILE A 25 -9.87 7.97 -13.51
N GLY A 26 -8.98 7.96 -14.50
CA GLY A 26 -8.77 9.09 -15.40
C GLY A 26 -10.06 9.52 -16.09
N GLY A 27 -10.76 8.57 -16.74
CA GLY A 27 -12.03 8.85 -17.43
C GLY A 27 -13.13 9.35 -16.49
N SER A 28 -13.25 8.79 -15.28
CA SER A 28 -14.20 9.27 -14.26
C SER A 28 -13.91 10.71 -13.83
N LEU A 29 -12.63 11.08 -13.66
CA LEU A 29 -12.23 12.45 -13.31
C LEU A 29 -12.41 13.43 -14.48
N GLU A 30 -12.05 13.05 -15.69
CA GLU A 30 -12.25 13.86 -16.90
C GLU A 30 -13.74 14.12 -17.15
N SER A 31 -14.62 13.14 -16.86
CA SER A 31 -16.08 13.31 -16.95
C SER A 31 -16.64 14.39 -16.01
N LYS A 32 -15.87 14.80 -15.00
CA LYS A 32 -16.20 15.91 -14.08
C LYS A 32 -15.65 17.26 -14.56
N GLY A 33 -15.08 17.32 -15.77
CA GLY A 33 -14.50 18.53 -16.34
C GLY A 33 -13.08 18.87 -15.85
N ILE A 34 -12.38 17.90 -15.24
CA ILE A 34 -11.00 18.09 -14.76
C ILE A 34 -10.04 17.96 -15.95
N SER A 35 -9.08 18.88 -16.08
CA SER A 35 -8.09 18.84 -17.16
C SER A 35 -7.17 17.62 -17.04
N LYS A 36 -6.61 17.15 -18.15
CA LYS A 36 -5.72 15.98 -18.19
C LYS A 36 -4.48 16.15 -17.31
N GLU A 37 -3.95 17.37 -17.24
CA GLU A 37 -2.81 17.74 -16.41
C GLU A 37 -3.17 17.58 -14.93
N ALA A 38 -4.31 18.12 -14.50
CA ALA A 38 -4.78 17.97 -13.12
C ALA A 38 -5.11 16.51 -12.78
N VAL A 39 -5.70 15.74 -13.70
CA VAL A 39 -5.94 14.30 -13.54
C VAL A 39 -4.62 13.55 -13.33
N SER A 40 -3.57 13.88 -14.08
CA SER A 40 -2.25 13.23 -13.93
C SER A 40 -1.67 13.44 -12.53
N ILE A 41 -1.86 14.62 -11.94
CA ILE A 41 -1.43 14.94 -10.57
C ILE A 41 -2.30 14.21 -9.54
N ILE A 42 -3.62 14.15 -9.72
CA ILE A 42 -4.52 13.42 -8.82
C ILE A 42 -4.16 11.94 -8.78
N VAL A 43 -3.88 11.32 -9.93
CA VAL A 43 -3.54 9.90 -10.01
C VAL A 43 -2.21 9.59 -9.32
N GLN A 44 -1.26 10.54 -9.29
CA GLN A 44 0.00 10.39 -8.55
C GLN A 44 -0.19 10.32 -7.02
N ALA A 45 -1.35 10.70 -6.49
CA ALA A 45 -1.64 10.55 -5.06
C ALA A 45 -1.64 9.08 -4.60
N TRP A 46 -1.88 8.13 -5.51
CA TRP A 46 -1.73 6.70 -5.22
C TRP A 46 -0.31 6.23 -5.55
N ARG A 47 0.31 5.50 -4.63
CA ARG A 47 1.61 4.85 -4.88
C ARG A 47 1.49 3.84 -6.04
N PRO A 48 2.57 3.57 -6.80
CA PRO A 48 2.53 2.64 -7.95
C PRO A 48 1.95 1.26 -7.62
N GLY A 49 2.26 0.73 -6.43
CA GLY A 49 1.69 -0.54 -5.96
C GLY A 49 0.16 -0.50 -5.80
N THR A 50 -0.38 0.61 -5.30
CA THR A 50 -1.83 0.81 -5.16
C THR A 50 -2.49 1.00 -6.52
N GLN A 51 -1.87 1.78 -7.41
CA GLN A 51 -2.37 1.96 -8.78
C GLN A 51 -2.48 0.60 -9.50
N LYS A 52 -1.48 -0.27 -9.39
CA LYS A 52 -1.50 -1.62 -9.96
C LYS A 52 -2.64 -2.48 -9.39
N GLN A 53 -2.88 -2.42 -8.08
CA GLN A 53 -3.98 -3.14 -7.45
C GLN A 53 -5.34 -2.61 -7.91
N TYR A 54 -5.50 -1.29 -7.96
CA TYR A 54 -6.75 -0.66 -8.39
C TYR A 54 -7.02 -0.99 -9.85
N LYS A 55 -6.03 -0.84 -10.74
CA LYS A 55 -6.13 -1.19 -12.17
C LYS A 55 -6.71 -2.59 -12.38
N TYR A 56 -6.19 -3.60 -11.66
CA TYR A 56 -6.67 -4.97 -11.79
C TYR A 56 -8.17 -5.10 -11.45
N TYR A 57 -8.61 -4.56 -10.31
CA TYR A 57 -10.01 -4.68 -9.90
C TYR A 57 -10.95 -3.79 -10.71
N LEU A 58 -10.48 -2.64 -11.18
CA LEU A 58 -11.27 -1.75 -12.03
C LEU A 58 -11.46 -2.32 -13.43
N GLN A 59 -10.47 -3.02 -14.00
CA GLN A 59 -10.65 -3.76 -15.26
C GLN A 59 -11.70 -4.87 -15.11
N LYS A 60 -11.68 -5.58 -13.98
CA LYS A 60 -12.72 -6.58 -13.65
C LYS A 60 -14.10 -5.94 -13.49
N TRP A 61 -14.16 -4.74 -12.90
CA TRP A 61 -15.40 -3.99 -12.78
C TRP A 61 -15.94 -3.54 -14.14
N GLU A 62 -15.09 -3.00 -15.02
CA GLU A 62 -15.48 -2.63 -16.39
C GLU A 62 -16.04 -3.83 -17.16
N GLN A 63 -15.39 -4.98 -17.04
CA GLN A 63 -15.87 -6.22 -17.65
C GLN A 63 -17.24 -6.61 -17.09
N HIS A 64 -17.39 -6.66 -15.77
CA HIS A 64 -18.65 -6.99 -15.09
C HIS A 64 -19.78 -6.04 -15.52
N CYS A 65 -19.48 -4.75 -15.63
CA CYS A 65 -20.41 -3.72 -16.11
C CYS A 65 -20.81 -3.92 -17.57
N CYS A 66 -19.84 -4.20 -18.44
CA CYS A 66 -20.07 -4.43 -19.87
C CYS A 66 -21.00 -5.62 -20.09
N GLU A 67 -20.73 -6.75 -19.44
CA GLU A 67 -21.53 -7.98 -19.55
C GLU A 67 -22.99 -7.81 -19.10
N ARG A 68 -23.24 -6.89 -18.17
CA ARG A 68 -24.57 -6.68 -17.56
C ARG A 68 -25.21 -5.36 -17.96
N SER A 69 -24.63 -4.63 -18.92
CA SER A 69 -25.10 -3.32 -19.37
C SER A 69 -25.27 -2.29 -18.23
N ILE A 70 -24.31 -2.26 -17.30
CA ILE A 70 -24.28 -1.32 -16.17
C ILE A 70 -23.36 -0.15 -16.50
N ASN A 71 -23.70 1.06 -16.06
CA ASN A 71 -22.78 2.19 -16.11
C ASN A 71 -21.70 2.05 -15.01
N PRO A 72 -20.40 1.94 -15.35
CA PRO A 72 -19.33 1.75 -14.36
C PRO A 72 -19.08 2.95 -13.44
N ILE A 73 -19.58 4.14 -13.81
CA ILE A 73 -19.43 5.39 -13.05
C ILE A 73 -20.66 5.64 -12.16
N SER A 74 -21.85 5.24 -12.61
CA SER A 74 -23.12 5.42 -11.87
C SER A 74 -23.93 4.12 -11.80
N PRO A 75 -23.41 3.08 -11.11
CA PRO A 75 -24.13 1.83 -10.91
C PRO A 75 -25.19 1.96 -9.81
N ASN A 76 -26.17 1.04 -9.79
CA ASN A 76 -26.96 0.80 -8.60
C ASN A 76 -26.07 0.21 -7.48
N VAL A 77 -26.27 0.63 -6.23
CA VAL A 77 -25.48 0.16 -5.09
C VAL A 77 -25.54 -1.35 -4.89
N GLY A 78 -26.70 -1.98 -5.13
CA GLY A 78 -26.88 -3.42 -5.03
C GLY A 78 -25.98 -4.17 -6.00
N THR A 79 -25.91 -3.70 -7.25
CA THR A 79 -25.07 -4.30 -8.29
C THR A 79 -23.57 -4.20 -7.96
N ALA A 80 -23.13 -3.07 -7.40
CA ALA A 80 -21.75 -2.92 -6.97
C ALA A 80 -21.42 -3.75 -5.72
N ILE A 81 -22.40 -4.01 -4.84
CA ILE A 81 -22.28 -4.99 -3.74
C ILE A 81 -22.21 -6.42 -4.29
N ASP A 82 -23.02 -6.77 -5.29
CA ASP A 82 -23.00 -8.08 -5.92
C ASP A 82 -21.64 -8.38 -6.57
N PHE A 83 -21.01 -7.38 -7.18
CA PHE A 83 -19.64 -7.49 -7.67
C PHE A 83 -18.62 -7.74 -6.54
N LEU A 84 -18.73 -7.06 -5.38
CA LEU A 84 -17.93 -7.41 -4.20
C LEU A 84 -18.22 -8.85 -3.73
N HIS A 85 -19.45 -9.32 -3.91
CA HIS A 85 -19.87 -10.65 -3.51
C HIS A 85 -19.30 -11.77 -4.38
N GLU A 86 -19.04 -11.52 -5.66
CA GLU A 86 -18.34 -12.46 -6.55
C GLU A 86 -16.97 -12.85 -5.98
N PHE A 87 -16.17 -11.87 -5.56
CA PHE A 87 -14.86 -12.11 -4.93
C PHE A 87 -14.96 -12.81 -3.56
N TYR A 88 -16.02 -12.53 -2.80
CA TYR A 88 -16.26 -13.23 -1.55
C TYR A 88 -16.57 -14.73 -1.79
N LYS A 89 -17.37 -15.03 -2.82
CA LYS A 89 -17.66 -16.41 -3.26
C LYS A 89 -16.41 -17.15 -3.72
N GLU A 90 -15.50 -16.46 -4.41
CA GLU A 90 -14.18 -16.99 -4.80
C GLU A 90 -13.23 -17.25 -3.61
N GLY A 91 -13.61 -16.87 -2.39
CA GLY A 91 -12.79 -17.10 -1.20
C GLY A 91 -11.77 -16.01 -0.92
N LEU A 92 -11.86 -14.84 -1.58
CA LEU A 92 -10.92 -13.76 -1.34
C LEU A 92 -11.06 -13.19 0.08
N SER A 93 -9.93 -12.69 0.58
CA SER A 93 -9.81 -12.23 1.95
C SER A 93 -10.56 -10.92 2.22
N TYR A 94 -10.83 -10.64 3.49
CA TYR A 94 -11.40 -9.37 3.93
C TYR A 94 -10.59 -8.15 3.47
N SER A 95 -9.25 -8.22 3.52
CA SER A 95 -8.39 -7.12 3.07
C SER A 95 -8.50 -6.92 1.55
N THR A 96 -8.57 -8.02 0.78
CA THR A 96 -8.80 -7.96 -0.66
C THR A 96 -10.13 -7.28 -1.01
N LEU A 97 -11.21 -7.66 -0.35
CA LEU A 97 -12.52 -7.04 -0.56
C LEU A 97 -12.53 -5.55 -0.21
N ASN A 98 -11.77 -5.15 0.81
CA ASN A 98 -11.55 -3.73 1.11
C ASN A 98 -10.76 -3.01 0.01
N THR A 99 -9.79 -3.66 -0.63
CA THR A 99 -9.11 -3.09 -1.80
C THR A 99 -10.07 -2.89 -2.97
N VAL A 100 -10.92 -3.87 -3.27
CA VAL A 100 -11.96 -3.76 -4.32
C VAL A 100 -12.90 -2.60 -3.99
N ARG A 101 -13.39 -2.53 -2.74
CA ARG A 101 -14.25 -1.44 -2.26
C ARG A 101 -13.60 -0.07 -2.47
N SER A 102 -12.35 0.09 -2.07
CA SER A 102 -11.64 1.35 -2.20
C SER A 102 -11.35 1.73 -3.65
N ALA A 103 -11.06 0.74 -4.51
CA ALA A 103 -10.92 0.94 -5.94
C ALA A 103 -12.24 1.45 -6.55
N LEU A 104 -13.37 0.79 -6.27
CA LEU A 104 -14.68 1.25 -6.73
C LEU A 104 -15.02 2.65 -6.22
N SER A 105 -14.70 2.95 -4.95
CA SER A 105 -14.92 4.28 -4.38
C SER A 105 -14.12 5.40 -5.05
N SER A 106 -13.10 5.07 -5.86
CA SER A 106 -12.34 6.06 -6.65
C SER A 106 -12.98 6.40 -8.00
N VAL A 107 -13.88 5.55 -8.51
CA VAL A 107 -14.51 5.72 -9.84
C VAL A 107 -16.01 5.95 -9.79
N VAL A 108 -16.70 5.29 -8.85
CA VAL A 108 -18.15 5.35 -8.69
C VAL A 108 -18.52 6.71 -8.09
N GLN A 109 -19.44 7.41 -8.75
CA GLN A 109 -20.01 8.65 -8.26
C GLN A 109 -20.78 8.41 -6.94
N PRO A 110 -20.92 9.43 -6.09
CA PRO A 110 -21.68 9.28 -4.85
C PRO A 110 -23.09 8.75 -5.11
N ILE A 111 -23.49 7.75 -4.33
CA ILE A 111 -24.83 7.15 -4.33
C ILE A 111 -25.50 7.58 -3.03
N ASP A 112 -26.70 8.15 -3.11
CA ASP A 112 -27.44 8.67 -1.94
C ASP A 112 -26.62 9.65 -1.09
N ASN A 113 -25.78 10.48 -1.74
CA ASN A 113 -24.81 11.40 -1.12
C ASN A 113 -23.64 10.76 -0.36
N PHE A 114 -23.45 9.44 -0.46
CA PHE A 114 -22.30 8.73 0.10
C PHE A 114 -21.34 8.28 -1.01
N THR A 115 -20.03 8.37 -0.77
CA THR A 115 -19.07 7.65 -1.61
C THR A 115 -19.33 6.14 -1.49
N PHE A 116 -19.07 5.37 -2.54
CA PHE A 116 -19.34 3.93 -2.52
C PHE A 116 -18.72 3.23 -1.31
N GLY A 117 -17.47 3.55 -0.94
CA GLY A 117 -16.80 2.94 0.20
C GLY A 117 -17.44 3.24 1.56
N ASN A 118 -18.15 4.37 1.67
CA ASN A 118 -18.80 4.84 2.90
C ASN A 118 -20.32 4.64 2.90
N HIS A 119 -20.90 4.13 1.81
CA HIS A 119 -22.33 3.88 1.73
C HIS A 119 -22.78 2.89 2.83
N PRO A 120 -23.88 3.14 3.56
CA PRO A 120 -24.32 2.31 4.69
C PRO A 120 -24.45 0.81 4.36
N LEU A 121 -25.02 0.47 3.20
CA LEU A 121 -25.14 -0.93 2.77
C LEU A 121 -23.77 -1.59 2.48
N VAL A 122 -22.84 -0.85 1.87
CA VAL A 122 -21.50 -1.36 1.54
C VAL A 122 -20.69 -1.60 2.80
N THR A 123 -20.73 -0.66 3.74
CA THR A 123 -20.05 -0.80 5.04
C THR A 123 -20.65 -1.96 5.84
N ARG A 124 -21.98 -2.10 5.86
CA ARG A 124 -22.68 -3.22 6.51
C ARG A 124 -22.33 -4.56 5.87
N TYR A 125 -22.22 -4.62 4.55
CA TYR A 125 -21.80 -5.81 3.82
C TYR A 125 -20.38 -6.24 4.21
N ILE A 126 -19.41 -5.31 4.18
CA ILE A 126 -18.02 -5.59 4.58
C ILE A 126 -17.93 -6.01 6.05
N GLN A 127 -18.73 -5.43 6.94
CA GLN A 127 -18.84 -5.90 8.33
C GLN A 127 -19.36 -7.34 8.39
N GLY A 128 -20.38 -7.69 7.60
CA GLY A 128 -20.89 -9.06 7.49
C GLY A 128 -19.83 -10.05 7.00
N VAL A 129 -19.01 -9.65 6.01
CA VAL A 129 -17.86 -10.43 5.55
C VAL A 129 -16.88 -10.70 6.70
N PHE A 130 -16.54 -9.67 7.50
CA PHE A 130 -15.63 -9.83 8.63
C PHE A 130 -16.17 -10.77 9.70
N VAL A 131 -17.46 -10.66 10.04
CA VAL A 131 -18.10 -11.54 11.03
C VAL A 131 -18.12 -12.99 10.54
N ASN A 132 -18.40 -13.20 9.25
CA ASN A 132 -18.47 -14.54 8.68
C ASN A 132 -17.07 -15.17 8.47
N ARG A 133 -16.09 -14.36 8.06
CA ARG A 133 -14.70 -14.77 7.81
C ARG A 133 -13.75 -13.77 8.46
N PRO A 134 -13.48 -13.90 9.76
CA PRO A 134 -12.58 -12.99 10.45
C PRO A 134 -11.18 -13.09 9.85
N ALA A 135 -10.49 -11.95 9.76
CA ALA A 135 -9.09 -11.92 9.37
C ALA A 135 -8.26 -12.58 10.49
N LEU A 136 -7.92 -13.85 10.30
CA LEU A 136 -7.07 -14.57 11.25
C LEU A 136 -5.64 -14.02 11.19
N PRO A 137 -4.93 -13.98 12.32
CA PRO A 137 -3.50 -13.68 12.32
C PRO A 137 -2.79 -14.60 11.34
N ARG A 138 -1.92 -14.02 10.50
CA ARG A 138 -1.11 -14.78 9.54
C ARG A 138 -0.26 -15.84 10.25
N TYR A 139 0.17 -15.56 11.48
CA TYR A 139 1.04 -16.41 12.27
C TYR A 139 0.30 -16.91 13.51
N LYS A 140 0.21 -18.23 13.66
CA LYS A 140 -0.32 -18.89 14.87
C LYS A 140 0.67 -18.91 16.02
N GLN A 141 1.96 -18.84 15.69
CA GLN A 141 3.07 -18.84 16.62
C GLN A 141 4.10 -17.81 16.16
N ILE A 142 4.75 -17.17 17.13
CA ILE A 142 5.95 -16.35 16.91
C ILE A 142 7.16 -17.26 17.18
N TRP A 143 8.24 -17.04 16.45
CA TRP A 143 9.48 -17.79 16.63
C TRP A 143 10.23 -17.34 17.90
N ASP A 144 11.00 -18.24 18.52
CA ASP A 144 11.81 -17.92 19.70
C ASP A 144 13.11 -17.21 19.31
N VAL A 145 13.21 -15.93 19.69
CA VAL A 145 14.37 -15.07 19.42
C VAL A 145 15.67 -15.63 20.00
N SER A 146 15.57 -16.38 21.10
CA SER A 146 16.71 -16.97 21.79
C SER A 146 17.48 -17.96 20.91
N VAL A 147 16.77 -18.69 20.05
CA VAL A 147 17.37 -19.65 19.11
C VAL A 147 18.31 -18.94 18.14
N VAL A 148 17.86 -17.82 17.56
CA VAL A 148 18.71 -17.05 16.64
C VAL A 148 19.85 -16.37 17.38
N ILE A 149 19.61 -15.78 18.55
CA ILE A 149 20.70 -15.18 19.35
C ILE A 149 21.77 -16.23 19.68
N LYS A 150 21.36 -17.46 20.04
CA LYS A 150 22.30 -18.56 20.32
C LYS A 150 23.10 -18.95 19.08
N TYR A 151 22.45 -19.04 17.91
CA TYR A 151 23.15 -19.28 16.64
C TYR A 151 24.16 -18.18 16.33
N LEU A 152 23.76 -16.90 16.40
CA LEU A 152 24.65 -15.78 16.13
C LEU A 152 25.86 -15.72 17.07
N LYS A 153 25.70 -16.17 18.33
CA LYS A 153 26.80 -16.34 19.28
C LYS A 153 27.73 -17.50 18.92
N SER A 154 27.19 -18.61 18.40
CA SER A 154 27.98 -19.78 17.99
C SER A 154 28.86 -19.56 16.76
N LEU A 155 28.62 -18.49 15.99
CA LEU A 155 29.46 -18.11 14.84
C LEU A 155 30.89 -17.70 15.22
N GLY A 156 31.19 -17.48 16.51
CA GLY A 156 32.54 -17.15 16.96
C GLY A 156 32.93 -15.69 16.72
N GLU A 157 34.26 -15.45 16.66
CA GLU A 157 34.84 -14.12 16.52
C GLU A 157 34.58 -13.51 15.14
N ASN A 158 34.22 -12.21 15.11
CA ASN A 158 33.87 -11.52 13.87
C ASN A 158 35.04 -11.43 12.87
N THR A 159 36.29 -11.50 13.35
CA THR A 159 37.52 -11.46 12.53
C THR A 159 37.73 -12.72 11.72
N GLN A 160 37.14 -13.85 12.15
CA GLN A 160 37.28 -15.16 11.50
C GLN A 160 36.12 -15.46 10.55
N LEU A 161 35.08 -14.62 10.57
CA LEU A 161 33.90 -14.78 9.73
C LEU A 161 34.15 -14.28 8.31
N SER A 162 33.56 -14.98 7.35
CA SER A 162 33.49 -14.49 5.98
C SER A 162 32.70 -13.17 5.93
N LEU A 163 32.95 -12.35 4.91
CA LEU A 163 32.17 -11.12 4.69
C LEU A 163 30.68 -11.42 4.56
N GLN A 164 30.32 -12.56 3.98
CA GLN A 164 28.94 -13.01 3.84
C GLN A 164 28.31 -13.27 5.23
N ASP A 165 29.00 -14.02 6.09
CA ASP A 165 28.49 -14.35 7.43
C ASP A 165 28.41 -13.11 8.32
N LEU A 166 29.40 -12.23 8.23
CA LEU A 166 29.39 -10.96 8.95
C LEU A 166 28.21 -10.07 8.51
N THR A 167 27.95 -10.04 7.20
CA THR A 167 26.80 -9.33 6.63
C THR A 167 25.50 -9.89 7.16
N MET A 168 25.29 -11.21 7.08
CA MET A 168 24.08 -11.87 7.59
C MET A 168 23.89 -11.66 9.09
N LYS A 169 24.97 -11.79 9.88
CA LYS A 169 24.97 -11.54 11.33
C LYS A 169 24.55 -10.10 11.65
N THR A 170 25.14 -9.13 10.96
CA THR A 170 24.85 -7.70 11.15
C THR A 170 23.42 -7.37 10.74
N THR A 171 22.97 -7.81 9.55
CA THR A 171 21.61 -7.58 9.07
C THR A 171 20.57 -8.20 10.00
N MET A 172 20.80 -9.41 10.52
CA MET A 172 19.87 -10.06 11.45
C MET A 172 19.79 -9.30 12.79
N LEU A 173 20.93 -8.88 13.35
CA LEU A 173 20.94 -8.07 14.57
C LEU A 173 20.22 -6.74 14.37
N LEU A 174 20.42 -6.10 13.23
CA LEU A 174 19.75 -4.85 12.91
C LEU A 174 18.23 -5.04 12.76
N ALA A 175 17.79 -6.13 12.13
CA ALA A 175 16.38 -6.48 12.05
C ALA A 175 15.77 -6.73 13.44
N LEU A 176 16.51 -7.41 14.34
CA LEU A 176 16.06 -7.69 15.70
C LEU A 176 15.96 -6.44 16.57
N VAL A 177 16.97 -5.56 16.51
CA VAL A 177 17.02 -4.36 17.36
C VAL A 177 16.04 -3.29 16.88
N THR A 178 15.93 -3.08 15.57
CA THR A 178 15.11 -2.00 15.02
C THR A 178 13.65 -2.40 14.78
N GLY A 179 13.36 -3.69 14.65
CA GLY A 179 12.04 -4.20 14.28
C GLY A 179 11.57 -3.74 12.89
N GLN A 180 12.48 -3.25 12.05
CA GLN A 180 12.16 -2.64 10.77
C GLN A 180 11.93 -3.68 9.67
N ARG A 181 11.18 -3.28 8.62
CA ARG A 181 11.00 -4.11 7.42
C ARG A 181 12.31 -4.18 6.62
N CYS A 182 12.48 -5.25 5.85
CA CYS A 182 13.66 -5.44 5.01
C CYS A 182 13.92 -4.25 4.07
N GLN A 183 12.86 -3.63 3.54
CA GLN A 183 12.96 -2.45 2.67
C GLN A 183 13.61 -1.26 3.37
N THR A 184 13.30 -1.05 4.66
CA THR A 184 13.93 -0.01 5.48
C THR A 184 15.40 -0.33 5.72
N ILE A 185 15.71 -1.57 6.05
CA ILE A 185 17.10 -2.02 6.29
C ILE A 185 17.96 -1.86 5.04
N GLN A 186 17.39 -2.14 3.86
CA GLN A 186 18.07 -2.02 2.58
C GLN A 186 18.50 -0.59 2.23
N VAL A 187 17.77 0.43 2.70
CA VAL A 187 18.05 1.84 2.39
C VAL A 187 18.95 2.52 3.41
N LEU A 188 19.42 1.79 4.43
CA LEU A 188 20.31 2.35 5.44
C LEU A 188 21.65 2.74 4.81
N ASN A 189 22.14 3.93 5.17
CA ASN A 189 23.34 4.51 4.62
C ASN A 189 24.25 5.05 5.73
N ILE A 190 25.53 4.69 5.65
CA ILE A 190 26.58 5.12 6.58
C ILE A 190 26.76 6.65 6.54
N LYS A 191 26.54 7.30 5.38
CA LYS A 191 26.62 8.76 5.24
C LYS A 191 25.62 9.52 6.12
N GLN A 192 24.51 8.86 6.48
CA GLN A 192 23.43 9.44 7.28
C GLN A 192 23.39 8.86 8.69
N MET A 193 24.50 8.25 9.11
CA MET A 193 24.65 7.65 10.43
C MET A 193 25.21 8.70 11.39
N VAL A 194 24.51 8.90 12.50
CA VAL A 194 24.94 9.76 13.60
C VAL A 194 25.30 8.86 14.77
N ASN A 195 26.51 9.05 15.30
CA ASN A 195 26.96 8.40 16.51
C ASN A 195 26.63 9.29 17.72
N SER A 196 26.09 8.69 18.76
CA SER A 196 25.95 9.26 20.10
C SER A 196 26.52 8.26 21.10
N ASP A 197 26.84 8.71 22.32
CA ASP A 197 27.62 7.94 23.30
C ASP A 197 27.10 6.50 23.52
N ASP A 198 25.78 6.30 23.48
CA ASP A 198 25.14 4.98 23.70
C ASP A 198 24.34 4.45 22.49
N MET A 199 24.32 5.16 21.36
CA MET A 199 23.40 4.82 20.26
C MET A 199 23.90 5.24 18.88
N TRP A 200 23.58 4.42 17.88
CA TRP A 200 23.71 4.77 16.46
C TRP A 200 22.35 5.09 15.88
N SER A 201 22.23 6.27 15.27
CA SER A 201 21.00 6.72 14.59
C SER A 201 21.21 6.75 13.09
N PHE A 202 20.25 6.25 12.32
CA PHE A 202 20.26 6.31 10.86
C PHE A 202 19.09 7.16 10.38
N HIS A 203 19.38 8.24 9.64
CA HIS A 203 18.35 9.06 9.01
C HIS A 203 18.03 8.50 7.62
N ILE A 204 16.75 8.25 7.35
CA ILE A 204 16.28 7.74 6.06
C ILE A 204 15.60 8.87 5.31
N ASN A 205 16.21 9.34 4.23
CA ASN A 205 15.58 10.31 3.34
C ASN A 205 14.58 9.56 2.45
N ASN A 206 13.29 9.68 2.79
CA ASN A 206 12.22 9.19 1.94
C ASN A 206 12.09 10.10 0.71
N TYR A 207 12.73 9.74 -0.40
CA TYR A 207 12.31 10.21 -1.71
C TYR A 207 11.18 9.28 -2.19
N PHE A 208 9.94 9.61 -1.81
CA PHE A 208 8.74 9.02 -2.40
C PHE A 208 8.25 9.90 -3.54
#